data_AF-A0A7S2V5I6-F1
#
_entry.id   AF-A0A7S2V5I6-F1
#
_cell.length_a   1.000
_cell.length_b   1.000
_cell.length_c   1.000
_cell.angle_alpha   90.00
_cell.angle_beta   90.00
_cell.angle_gamma   90.00
#
_symmetry.space_group_name_H-M   'P 1'
#
loop_
_entity.id
_entity.type
_entity.pdbx_description
1 polymer ?
#
loop_
_entity_poly.entity_id
_entity_poly.type
_entity_poly.pdbx_seq_one_letter_code
_entity_poly.pdbx_strand_id
1 'polypeptide(L)'
;MNTTKTFVFMDKLPDEHIDSDLEEKFGAAEDWDFARGPENDDDDDDDAGSTLEQGEASSNNETTSLNAISITVQEVASESFGAFVWAGAEVLAELVWHRRHQFEGKHILEIGAGVGLPGLVAASSGAPASVLLTDTPAHPLVLQNLRQTLASNHNQCRCQCR
;
A
#
# COMPACT_ATOMS: atom_id res chain seq x y z
N MET A 1 11.44 -4.29 -26.60
CA MET A 1 10.82 -5.56 -26.15
C MET A 1 10.05 -5.24 -24.89
N ASN A 2 8.81 -5.71 -24.78
CA ASN A 2 8.00 -5.51 -23.59
C ASN A 2 8.06 -6.79 -22.75
N THR A 3 8.29 -6.63 -21.46
CA THR A 3 8.36 -7.73 -20.50
C THR A 3 7.26 -7.53 -19.48
N THR A 4 6.56 -8.60 -19.14
CA THR A 4 5.59 -8.58 -18.05
C THR A 4 6.24 -9.14 -16.80
N LYS A 5 6.16 -8.42 -15.69
CA LYS A 5 6.66 -8.87 -14.38
C LYS A 5 5.50 -8.92 -13.39
N THR A 6 5.39 -10.01 -12.64
CA THR A 6 4.38 -10.17 -11.60
C THR A 6 5.07 -10.23 -10.24
N PHE A 7 4.62 -9.39 -9.33
CA PHE A 7 5.03 -9.31 -7.94
C PHE A 7 3.95 -9.95 -7.08
N VAL A 8 4.35 -10.76 -6.12
CA VAL A 8 3.45 -11.44 -5.19
C VAL A 8 3.82 -11.00 -3.78
N PHE A 9 2.86 -10.43 -3.08
CA PHE A 9 3.01 -10.00 -1.69
C PHE A 9 2.14 -10.89 -0.82
N MET A 10 2.72 -11.44 0.24
CA MET A 10 2.04 -12.37 1.15
C MET A 10 2.46 -12.05 2.57
N ASP A 11 1.56 -12.28 3.53
CA ASP A 11 1.96 -12.28 4.93
C ASP A 11 2.95 -13.42 5.19
N LYS A 12 4.01 -13.13 5.96
CA LYS A 12 4.94 -14.17 6.39
C LYS A 12 4.24 -15.13 7.35
N LEU A 13 4.59 -16.41 7.26
CA LEU A 13 4.14 -17.39 8.25
C LEU A 13 4.69 -17.01 9.64
N PRO A 14 3.93 -17.25 10.72
CA PRO A 14 4.29 -16.83 12.07
C PRO A 14 5.58 -17.46 12.67
N ASP A 15 6.32 -18.28 11.91
CA ASP A 15 7.53 -18.98 12.39
C ASP A 15 8.86 -18.45 11.80
N GLU A 16 8.85 -17.37 11.01
CA GLU A 16 10.10 -16.67 10.67
C GLU A 16 10.33 -15.52 11.65
N HIS A 17 11.31 -15.70 12.54
CA HIS A 17 11.84 -14.66 13.42
C HIS A 17 12.04 -13.37 12.62
N ILE A 18 11.20 -12.36 12.88
CA ILE A 18 11.34 -11.03 12.31
C ILE A 18 12.66 -10.50 12.85
N ASP A 19 13.60 -10.25 11.95
CA ASP A 19 14.84 -9.58 12.29
C ASP A 19 14.47 -8.17 12.79
N SER A 20 14.57 -7.97 14.10
CA SER A 20 14.25 -6.72 14.80
C SER A 20 14.96 -5.51 14.18
N ASP A 21 16.01 -5.76 13.42
CA ASP A 21 16.83 -4.79 12.71
C ASP A 21 16.07 -4.02 11.61
N LEU A 22 15.01 -4.59 11.00
CA LEU A 22 14.20 -3.87 10.00
C LEU A 22 13.14 -2.97 10.62
N GLU A 23 12.55 -3.40 11.74
CA GLU A 23 11.68 -2.53 12.55
C GLU A 23 12.47 -1.40 13.19
N GLU A 24 13.72 -1.61 13.61
CA GLU A 24 14.55 -0.52 14.15
C GLU A 24 15.03 0.46 13.06
N LYS A 25 15.26 -0.02 11.82
CA LYS A 25 15.79 0.81 10.71
C LYS A 25 14.72 1.64 9.98
N PHE A 26 13.44 1.28 10.10
CA PHE A 26 12.32 2.03 9.51
C PHE A 26 11.24 2.43 10.54
N GLY A 27 11.30 1.91 11.76
CA GLY A 27 10.40 2.20 12.88
C GLY A 27 10.87 3.41 13.67
N ALA A 28 10.65 4.57 13.06
CA ALA A 28 10.18 5.77 13.74
C ALA A 28 9.73 6.72 12.63
N ALA A 29 8.52 6.49 12.12
CA ALA A 29 7.79 7.49 11.32
C ALA A 29 7.08 8.49 12.24
N GLU A 30 7.63 8.75 13.43
CA GLU A 30 7.09 9.66 14.44
C GLU A 30 7.72 11.05 14.29
N ASP A 31 7.66 11.65 13.08
CA ASP A 31 7.73 13.11 12.92
C ASP A 31 7.33 13.54 11.49
N TRP A 32 6.17 13.10 11.02
CA TRP A 32 5.55 13.63 9.79
C TRP A 32 4.40 14.57 10.15
N ASP A 33 4.69 15.57 10.97
CA ASP A 33 3.73 16.55 11.52
C ASP A 33 3.14 17.51 10.45
N PHE A 34 3.32 17.24 9.15
CA PHE A 34 2.73 18.02 8.06
C PHE A 34 1.22 17.76 7.85
N ALA A 35 0.68 16.67 8.42
CA ALA A 35 -0.71 16.25 8.19
C ALA A 35 -1.71 16.75 9.24
N ARG A 36 -1.28 17.46 10.30
CA ARG A 36 -2.20 18.15 11.22
C ARG A 36 -2.69 19.44 10.58
N GLY A 37 -3.89 19.41 10.01
CA GLY A 37 -4.68 20.63 9.82
C GLY A 37 -5.02 21.27 11.18
N PRO A 38 -5.33 22.57 11.25
CA PRO A 38 -5.66 23.23 12.52
C PRO A 38 -6.87 22.56 13.17
N GLU A 39 -6.69 22.12 14.41
CA GLU A 39 -7.72 21.55 15.28
C GLU A 39 -8.76 22.66 15.59
N ASN A 40 -10.04 22.37 15.38
CA ASN A 40 -11.15 23.22 15.83
C ASN A 40 -11.50 22.77 17.25
N ASP A 41 -11.30 23.66 18.21
CA ASP A 41 -11.76 23.49 19.59
C ASP A 41 -13.26 23.78 19.66
N ASP A 42 -14.08 22.74 19.70
CA ASP A 42 -15.47 22.82 20.19
C ASP A 42 -15.62 21.80 21.32
N ASP A 43 -15.59 22.30 22.55
CA ASP A 43 -15.91 21.62 23.80
C ASP A 43 -17.38 21.17 23.83
N ASP A 44 -17.67 19.98 24.36
CA ASP A 44 -18.85 19.72 25.20
C ASP A 44 -18.77 18.32 25.86
N ASP A 45 -19.08 18.30 27.17
CA ASP A 45 -18.83 17.26 28.18
C ASP A 45 -19.80 16.04 28.20
N ASP A 46 -19.35 15.03 28.96
CA ASP A 46 -20.10 14.18 29.92
C ASP A 46 -20.51 12.69 29.62
N ASP A 47 -20.00 11.84 30.53
CA ASP A 47 -20.70 10.80 31.33
C ASP A 47 -20.38 9.29 31.13
N ALA A 48 -20.42 8.56 32.25
CA ALA A 48 -19.55 7.46 32.64
C ALA A 48 -20.20 6.05 32.80
N GLY A 49 -19.35 5.01 32.81
CA GLY A 49 -19.51 3.71 33.52
C GLY A 49 -20.28 2.59 32.76
N SER A 50 -20.07 1.27 32.95
CA SER A 50 -19.16 0.48 33.79
C SER A 50 -19.20 -1.03 33.37
N THR A 51 -18.14 -1.77 33.73
CA THR A 51 -18.10 -3.18 34.23
C THR A 51 -18.16 -4.41 33.28
N LEU A 52 -17.14 -5.25 33.54
CA LEU A 52 -16.73 -6.63 33.18
C LEU A 52 -17.81 -7.74 33.18
N GLU A 53 -17.61 -8.80 32.37
CA GLU A 53 -17.28 -10.17 32.84
C GLU A 53 -17.04 -11.20 31.72
N GLN A 54 -16.62 -12.40 32.13
CA GLN A 54 -15.73 -13.40 31.50
C GLN A 54 -16.41 -14.48 30.62
N GLY A 55 -15.57 -15.25 29.89
CA GLY A 55 -15.83 -16.61 29.36
C GLY A 55 -15.67 -16.70 27.84
N GLU A 56 -15.11 -17.72 27.18
CA GLU A 56 -14.53 -19.02 27.52
C GLU A 56 -13.56 -19.39 26.36
N ALA A 57 -12.55 -20.22 26.64
CA ALA A 57 -11.60 -20.69 25.64
C ALA A 57 -12.27 -21.61 24.62
N SER A 58 -12.58 -21.08 23.44
CA SER A 58 -12.84 -21.88 22.25
C SER A 58 -11.53 -22.11 21.52
N SER A 59 -11.15 -23.38 21.38
CA SER A 59 -10.00 -23.82 20.59
C SER A 59 -10.30 -23.54 19.13
N ASN A 60 -10.10 -22.30 18.70
CA ASN A 60 -10.25 -21.90 17.32
C ASN A 60 -9.07 -22.50 16.56
N ASN A 61 -9.34 -23.49 15.74
CA ASN A 61 -8.47 -23.83 14.63
C ASN A 61 -8.56 -22.67 13.64
N GLU A 62 -7.90 -21.55 13.97
CA GLU A 62 -7.77 -20.40 13.08
C GLU A 62 -6.98 -20.88 11.88
N THR A 63 -7.70 -21.25 10.82
CA THR A 63 -7.13 -21.27 9.49
C THR A 63 -6.85 -19.81 9.17
N THR A 64 -5.70 -19.29 9.61
CA THR A 64 -5.26 -17.94 9.29
C THR A 64 -5.12 -17.88 7.78
N SER A 65 -6.15 -17.37 7.11
CA SER A 65 -6.11 -17.11 5.68
C SER A 65 -5.05 -16.04 5.46
N LEU A 66 -3.88 -16.45 4.99
CA LEU A 66 -2.80 -15.52 4.65
C LEU A 66 -3.34 -14.54 3.61
N ASN A 67 -3.22 -13.23 3.86
CA ASN A 67 -3.52 -12.26 2.82
C ASN A 67 -2.43 -12.33 1.76
N ALA A 68 -2.86 -12.36 0.50
CA ALA A 68 -1.97 -12.36 -0.64
C ALA A 68 -2.54 -11.48 -1.75
N ILE A 69 -1.68 -10.70 -2.40
CA ILE A 69 -2.02 -9.99 -3.64
C ILE A 69 -0.98 -10.30 -4.71
N SER A 70 -1.38 -10.21 -5.97
CA SER A 70 -0.46 -10.21 -7.11
C SER A 70 -0.64 -8.95 -7.93
N ILE A 71 0.46 -8.24 -8.17
CA ILE A 71 0.49 -7.04 -9.02
C ILE A 71 1.32 -7.35 -10.26
N THR A 72 0.74 -7.14 -11.43
CA THR A 72 1.39 -7.38 -12.71
C THR A 72 1.69 -6.07 -13.40
N VAL A 73 2.95 -5.81 -13.71
CA VAL A 73 3.41 -4.59 -14.39
C VAL A 73 4.00 -4.91 -15.75
N GLN A 74 3.84 -3.97 -16.69
CA GLN A 74 4.52 -4.02 -17.98
C GLN A 74 5.76 -3.15 -17.94
N GLU A 75 6.90 -3.76 -18.28
CA GLU A 75 8.16 -3.07 -18.48
C GLU A 75 8.41 -2.90 -19.98
N VAL A 76 8.63 -1.68 -20.41
CA VAL A 76 8.90 -1.34 -21.80
C VAL A 76 10.36 -0.89 -21.91
N ALA A 77 11.17 -1.67 -22.61
CA ALA A 77 12.52 -1.24 -22.97
C ALA A 77 12.43 0.00 -23.87
N SER A 78 12.69 1.17 -23.29
CA SER A 78 12.69 2.46 -23.96
C SER A 78 13.79 3.34 -23.38
N GLU A 79 14.17 4.39 -24.11
CA GLU A 79 15.08 5.43 -23.61
C GLU A 79 14.45 6.27 -22.48
N SER A 80 13.15 6.11 -22.23
CA SER A 80 12.44 6.79 -21.14
C SER A 80 12.62 6.03 -19.83
N PHE A 81 13.23 6.67 -18.84
CA PHE A 81 13.61 6.12 -17.54
C PHE A 81 12.44 5.70 -16.62
N GLY A 82 11.17 5.82 -17.05
CA GLY A 82 9.99 5.55 -16.22
C GLY A 82 9.21 4.28 -16.55
N ALA A 83 9.64 3.51 -17.57
CA ALA A 83 8.86 2.37 -18.07
C ALA A 83 9.35 1.00 -17.56
N PHE A 84 10.08 0.95 -16.44
CA PHE A 84 10.51 -0.29 -15.79
C PHE A 84 10.48 -0.10 -14.26
N VAL A 85 10.49 -1.21 -13.52
CA VAL A 85 10.50 -1.16 -12.05
C VAL A 85 11.92 -0.84 -11.56
N TRP A 86 12.04 0.20 -10.74
CA TRP A 86 13.28 0.53 -10.06
C TRP A 86 13.37 -0.19 -8.72
N ALA A 87 14.58 -0.54 -8.28
CA ALA A 87 14.79 -1.21 -6.99
C ALA A 87 14.14 -0.45 -5.81
N GLY A 88 14.13 0.89 -5.85
CA GLY A 88 13.45 1.70 -4.85
C GLY A 88 11.92 1.52 -4.84
N ALA A 89 11.30 1.28 -6.00
CA ALA A 89 9.88 1.01 -6.10
C ALA A 89 9.53 -0.38 -5.56
N GLU A 90 10.40 -1.38 -5.74
CA GLU A 90 10.20 -2.72 -5.14
C GLU A 90 10.24 -2.64 -3.61
N VAL A 91 11.24 -1.96 -3.05
CA VAL A 91 11.37 -1.77 -1.60
C VAL A 91 10.21 -0.95 -1.03
N LEU A 92 9.78 0.11 -1.72
CA LEU A 92 8.63 0.91 -1.29
C LEU A 92 7.33 0.11 -1.35
N ALA A 93 7.13 -0.72 -2.37
CA ALA A 93 5.96 -1.58 -2.47
C ALA A 93 5.88 -2.60 -1.33
N GLU A 94 7.02 -3.19 -0.94
CA GLU A 94 7.10 -4.03 0.25
C GLU A 94 6.74 -3.25 1.51
N LEU A 95 7.30 -2.04 1.69
CA LEU A 95 6.97 -1.21 2.85
C LEU A 95 5.48 -0.87 2.92
N VAL A 96 4.86 -0.53 1.78
CA VAL A 96 3.42 -0.27 1.66
C VAL A 96 2.62 -1.51 2.02
N TRP A 97 3.02 -2.71 1.55
CA TRP A 97 2.37 -3.97 1.92
C TRP A 97 2.39 -4.21 3.44
N HIS A 98 3.55 -4.02 4.08
CA HIS A 98 3.69 -4.22 5.53
C HIS A 98 2.91 -3.17 6.34
N ARG A 99 2.79 -1.94 5.83
CA ARG A 99 2.07 -0.83 6.48
C ARG A 99 0.66 -0.60 5.93
N ARG A 100 0.10 -1.58 5.21
CA ARG A 100 -1.15 -1.43 4.43
C ARG A 100 -2.33 -0.90 5.24
N HIS A 101 -2.42 -1.29 6.52
CA HIS A 101 -3.46 -0.84 7.45
C HIS A 101 -3.48 0.70 7.65
N GLN A 102 -2.34 1.38 7.46
CA GLN A 102 -2.25 2.83 7.63
C GLN A 102 -2.93 3.60 6.51
N PHE A 103 -3.35 2.94 5.43
CA PHE A 103 -3.94 3.57 4.25
C PHE A 103 -5.47 3.47 4.21
N GLU A 104 -6.09 2.78 5.16
CA GLU A 104 -7.53 2.57 5.17
C GLU A 104 -8.29 3.89 5.18
N GLY A 105 -9.22 4.05 4.23
CA GLY A 105 -10.03 5.26 4.08
C GLY A 105 -9.26 6.51 3.65
N LYS A 106 -7.95 6.43 3.36
CA LYS A 106 -7.15 7.60 2.96
C LYS A 106 -7.17 7.84 1.45
N HIS A 107 -6.90 9.08 1.06
CA HIS A 107 -6.62 9.45 -0.34
C HIS A 107 -5.12 9.48 -0.55
N ILE A 108 -4.62 8.66 -1.50
CA ILE A 108 -3.18 8.51 -1.76
C ILE A 108 -2.83 9.15 -3.10
N LEU A 109 -1.72 9.89 -3.13
CA LEU A 109 -1.10 10.42 -4.35
C LEU A 109 0.31 9.85 -4.48
N GLU A 110 0.59 9.16 -5.57
CA GLU A 110 1.95 8.76 -5.94
C GLU A 110 2.52 9.72 -7.00
N ILE A 111 3.68 10.31 -6.71
CA ILE A 111 4.40 11.23 -7.61
C ILE A 111 5.58 10.51 -8.24
N GLY A 112 5.66 10.51 -9.57
CA GLY A 112 6.68 9.76 -10.29
C GLY A 112 6.42 8.26 -10.24
N ALA A 113 5.16 7.87 -10.48
CA ALA A 113 4.69 6.50 -10.34
C ALA A 113 5.40 5.51 -11.28
N GLY A 114 5.89 5.98 -12.43
CA GLY A 114 6.50 5.14 -13.46
C GLY A 114 5.52 4.06 -13.92
N VAL A 115 5.77 2.82 -13.51
CA VAL A 115 4.88 1.68 -13.77
C VAL A 115 3.78 1.48 -12.73
N GLY A 116 3.83 2.19 -11.59
CA GLY A 116 2.77 2.29 -10.58
C GLY A 116 2.76 1.19 -9.50
N LEU A 117 3.87 0.46 -9.31
CA LEU A 117 3.90 -0.70 -8.41
C LEU A 117 3.50 -0.36 -6.95
N PRO A 118 4.09 0.64 -6.27
CA PRO A 118 3.73 0.95 -4.88
C PRO A 118 2.27 1.38 -4.71
N GLY A 119 1.79 2.29 -5.56
CA GLY A 119 0.40 2.75 -5.50
C GLY A 119 -0.62 1.65 -5.81
N LEU A 120 -0.28 0.70 -6.70
CA LEU A 120 -1.11 -0.48 -6.94
C LEU A 120 -1.16 -1.44 -5.75
N VAL A 121 -0.05 -1.62 -5.03
CA VAL A 121 -0.05 -2.37 -3.77
C VAL A 121 -0.95 -1.68 -2.75
N ALA A 122 -0.85 -0.36 -2.60
CA ALA A 122 -1.70 0.41 -1.70
C ALA A 122 -3.20 0.24 -2.06
N ALA A 123 -3.53 0.38 -3.34
CA ALA A 123 -4.89 0.22 -3.86
C ALA A 123 -5.47 -1.18 -3.63
N SER A 124 -4.63 -2.22 -3.68
CA SER A 124 -5.08 -3.61 -3.63
C SER A 124 -5.12 -4.19 -2.21
N SER A 125 -4.31 -3.64 -1.29
CA SER A 125 -4.11 -4.20 0.05
C SER A 125 -4.53 -3.29 1.20
N GLY A 126 -4.50 -1.96 1.03
CA GLY A 126 -4.70 -1.00 2.11
C GLY A 126 -6.12 -0.44 2.27
N ALA A 127 -7.06 -0.87 1.43
CA ALA A 127 -8.43 -0.33 1.37
C ALA A 127 -8.52 1.22 1.42
N PRO A 128 -7.72 1.96 0.62
CA PRO A 128 -7.80 3.42 0.60
C PRO A 128 -9.13 3.90 -0.02
N ALA A 129 -9.52 5.13 0.28
CA ALA A 129 -10.65 5.78 -0.38
C ALA A 129 -10.38 5.99 -1.89
N SER A 130 -9.17 6.41 -2.24
CA SER A 130 -8.71 6.52 -3.64
C SER A 130 -7.20 6.51 -3.76
N VAL A 131 -6.70 6.10 -4.92
CA VAL A 131 -5.28 6.21 -5.29
C VAL A 131 -5.16 6.96 -6.61
N LEU A 132 -4.32 7.99 -6.64
CA LEU A 132 -3.99 8.78 -7.82
C LEU A 132 -2.52 8.56 -8.18
N LEU A 133 -2.26 8.02 -9.38
CA LEU A 133 -0.91 7.73 -9.85
C LEU A 133 -0.49 8.79 -10.87
N THR A 134 0.57 9.52 -10.58
CA THR A 134 1.03 10.64 -11.43
C THR A 134 2.46 10.46 -11.90
N ASP A 135 2.73 10.90 -13.12
CA ASP A 135 4.08 10.93 -13.69
C ASP A 135 4.22 12.16 -14.61
N THR A 136 5.44 12.41 -15.09
CA THR A 136 5.74 13.57 -15.92
C THR A 136 5.04 13.49 -17.29
N PRO A 137 4.40 14.58 -17.76
CA PRO A 137 3.83 14.63 -19.09
C PRO A 137 4.91 14.63 -20.20
N ALA A 138 6.18 14.85 -19.84
CA ALA A 138 7.30 14.84 -20.78
C ALA A 138 7.55 13.46 -21.43
N HIS A 139 7.07 12.38 -20.81
CA HIS A 139 7.20 11.01 -21.32
C HIS A 139 5.82 10.34 -21.46
N PRO A 140 5.08 10.60 -22.55
CA PRO A 140 3.73 10.06 -22.75
C PRO A 140 3.66 8.52 -22.71
N LEU A 141 4.76 7.85 -23.10
CA LEU A 141 4.87 6.40 -23.03
C LEU A 141 4.76 5.87 -21.59
N VAL A 142 5.31 6.59 -20.61
CA VAL A 142 5.22 6.21 -19.19
C VAL A 142 3.77 6.26 -18.73
N LEU A 143 3.06 7.35 -19.02
CA LEU A 143 1.64 7.48 -18.68
C LEU A 143 0.76 6.46 -19.43
N GLN A 144 1.08 6.13 -20.68
CA GLN A 144 0.39 5.08 -21.42
C GLN A 144 0.61 3.71 -20.77
N ASN A 145 1.85 3.40 -20.41
CA ASN A 145 2.22 2.15 -19.75
C ASN A 145 1.55 2.04 -18.37
N LEU A 146 1.55 3.11 -17.59
CA LEU A 146 0.87 3.19 -16.30
C LEU A 146 -0.62 2.86 -16.42
N ARG A 147 -1.31 3.40 -17.43
CA ARG A 147 -2.72 3.07 -17.70
C ARG A 147 -2.93 1.60 -18.08
N GLN A 148 -2.00 1.01 -18.84
CA GLN A 148 -2.04 -0.42 -19.18
C GLN A 148 -1.82 -1.31 -17.96
N THR A 149 -0.89 -0.91 -17.08
CA THR A 149 -0.68 -1.57 -15.80
C THR A 149 -1.95 -1.49 -14.93
N LEU A 150 -2.54 -0.30 -14.77
CA LEU A 150 -3.81 -0.13 -14.04
C LEU A 150 -4.90 -1.06 -14.58
N ALA A 151 -5.08 -1.09 -15.91
CA ALA A 151 -6.07 -1.96 -16.55
C ALA A 151 -5.79 -3.46 -16.31
N SER A 152 -4.53 -3.86 -16.20
CA SER A 152 -4.13 -5.25 -15.94
C SER A 152 -4.38 -5.69 -14.50
N ASN A 153 -4.55 -4.75 -13.55
CA ASN A 153 -4.75 -5.02 -12.12
C ASN A 153 -6.11 -4.54 -11.58
N HIS A 154 -7.04 -4.16 -12.46
CA HIS A 154 -8.33 -3.59 -12.06
C HIS A 154 -9.14 -4.49 -11.11
N ASN A 155 -8.99 -5.82 -11.22
CA ASN A 155 -9.66 -6.81 -10.38
C ASN A 155 -9.02 -6.97 -9.00
N GLN A 156 -7.79 -6.47 -8.81
CA GLN A 156 -7.06 -6.50 -7.54
C GLN A 156 -7.30 -5.23 -6.71
N CYS A 157 -7.58 -4.12 -7.38
CA CYS A 157 -7.83 -2.83 -6.75
C CYS A 157 -9.14 -2.85 -5.95
N ARG A 158 -9.09 -2.38 -4.70
CA ARG A 158 -10.27 -2.29 -3.82
C ARG A 158 -10.90 -0.88 -3.81
N CYS A 159 -10.35 0.05 -4.58
CA CYS A 159 -10.74 1.47 -4.61
C CYS A 159 -10.71 2.05 -6.02
N GLN A 160 -11.10 3.33 -6.15
CA GLN A 160 -10.93 4.06 -7.40
C GLN A 160 -9.45 4.44 -7.62
N CYS A 161 -8.86 3.90 -8.69
CA CYS A 161 -7.49 4.20 -9.13
C CYS A 161 -7.54 5.00 -10.43
N ARG A 162 -6.79 6.10 -10.52
CA ARG A 162 -6.75 6.97 -11.70
C ARG A 162 -5.35 7.50 -12.00
#